data_AF-A0A7C2N6B2-F1
#
_entry.id   AF-A0A7C2N6B2-F1
#
_cell.length_a   1.000
_cell.length_b   1.000
_cell.length_c   1.000
_cell.angle_alpha   90.00
_cell.angle_beta   90.00
_cell.angle_gamma   90.00
#
_symmetry.space_group_name_H-M   'P 1'
#
loop_
_entity.id
_entity.type
_entity.pdbx_description
1 polymer ?
#
loop_
_entity_poly.entity_id
_entity_poly.type
_entity_poly.pdbx_seq_one_letter_code
_entity_poly.pdbx_strand_id
1 'polypeptide(L)'
;MDTYKTKEGCSEEKHCDYNNFKRARYFHGMLLTDRDFREEQIYHNEKRKLLNRMLHGWGVVCGLGIKETSPKSSKVIITSGMALDCHGNEILVCEDFELDLKKETCICPDTSKDKDPCADKDSDDKECKYYIAIKYNEVPTDPVPVYSPSAGCDDKVCEYSRTREGFCVKLLKTIPCHTVTPKNVLFEKVSNCSKEPPDKRIDCIKNALEAFHHSFCEEPYPCPVCCCCDGEAYVVLGSIDLKKTNCRVTTVSQDRIDINDGRRYVISTMFWQYYLGSFFPPIAEFLENPFVIICELLDSIVERFRRLPEEAEASPRVDAFRKMTDVNRMTEAEAKTVLAKHDVVYNRTLSLSPANAFTIMGRAMAIEKLEPKMRVDLVTDRAGKVLFYVPAEEVPDTAELQNRIREVEKTVRDEFQSRIQEREKAVREELQARLQESEKARQELQSRFDETVKKLESRITKLEKK
;
A
#
# COMPACT_ATOMS: atom_id res chain seq x y z
N MET A 1 -6.13 -35.43 -0.74
CA MET A 1 -6.97 -34.38 -0.10
C MET A 1 -7.28 -33.38 -1.20
N ASP A 2 -7.91 -33.88 -2.26
CA ASP A 2 -7.87 -33.32 -3.60
C ASP A 2 -9.28 -32.92 -4.03
N THR A 3 -9.66 -31.70 -3.69
CA THR A 3 -10.81 -31.03 -4.34
C THR A 3 -10.53 -29.54 -4.47
N TYR A 4 -9.40 -29.20 -5.10
CA TYR A 4 -9.38 -28.03 -5.97
C TYR A 4 -9.22 -28.58 -7.38
N LYS A 5 -10.34 -28.95 -8.00
CA LYS A 5 -10.39 -29.11 -9.44
C LYS A 5 -10.00 -27.75 -10.05
N THR A 6 -8.75 -27.66 -10.50
CA THR A 6 -8.13 -26.54 -11.21
C THR A 6 -8.75 -26.26 -12.58
N LYS A 7 -10.02 -26.61 -12.83
CA LYS A 7 -10.63 -26.41 -14.16
C LYS A 7 -12.15 -26.20 -14.21
N GLU A 8 -12.90 -26.35 -13.13
CA GLU A 8 -14.39 -26.29 -13.21
C GLU A 8 -14.99 -24.93 -12.82
N GLY A 9 -14.18 -23.91 -12.52
CA GLY A 9 -14.66 -22.62 -11.98
C GLY A 9 -14.55 -21.39 -12.90
N CYS A 10 -13.83 -21.44 -14.02
CA CYS A 10 -13.87 -20.37 -15.02
C CYS A 10 -14.91 -20.78 -16.08
N SER A 11 -16.20 -20.63 -15.77
CA SER A 11 -17.25 -20.72 -16.79
C SER A 11 -16.97 -19.72 -17.91
N GLU A 12 -17.37 -20.04 -19.14
CA GLU A 12 -17.31 -19.11 -20.29
C GLU A 12 -18.04 -17.79 -19.99
N GLU A 13 -18.97 -17.82 -19.03
CA GLU A 13 -19.57 -16.66 -18.38
C GLU A 13 -18.72 -16.23 -17.17
N LYS A 14 -18.06 -15.08 -17.29
CA LYS A 14 -17.07 -14.49 -16.37
C LYS A 14 -17.66 -13.95 -15.06
N HIS A 15 -18.55 -14.69 -14.41
CA HIS A 15 -19.10 -14.30 -13.11
C HIS A 15 -18.47 -15.16 -12.02
N CYS A 16 -17.87 -14.53 -10.99
CA CYS A 16 -17.46 -15.29 -9.83
C CYS A 16 -18.69 -15.95 -9.20
N ASP A 17 -18.54 -17.20 -8.77
CA ASP A 17 -19.52 -17.86 -7.91
C ASP A 17 -19.46 -17.31 -6.46
N TYR A 18 -19.71 -16.00 -6.29
CA TYR A 18 -19.77 -15.33 -4.98
C TYR A 18 -20.93 -15.86 -4.12
N ASN A 19 -21.85 -16.61 -4.69
CA ASN A 19 -23.08 -17.07 -4.04
C ASN A 19 -22.95 -18.46 -3.40
N ASN A 20 -21.79 -19.10 -3.44
CA ASN A 20 -21.60 -20.45 -2.92
C ASN A 20 -21.01 -20.52 -1.49
N PHE A 21 -20.85 -19.37 -0.81
CA PHE A 21 -20.44 -19.36 0.59
C PHE A 21 -21.53 -19.92 1.49
N LYS A 22 -21.27 -21.11 2.06
CA LYS A 22 -22.15 -21.76 3.04
C LYS A 22 -21.39 -21.91 4.36
N ARG A 23 -22.10 -21.72 5.47
CA ARG A 23 -21.58 -21.90 6.83
C ARG A 23 -22.51 -22.79 7.63
N ALA A 24 -21.95 -23.53 8.58
CA ALA A 24 -22.72 -24.35 9.49
C ALA A 24 -23.72 -23.48 10.27
N ARG A 25 -24.99 -23.93 10.31
CA ARG A 25 -26.03 -23.33 11.16
C ARG A 25 -26.25 -24.28 12.34
N TYR A 26 -25.62 -23.97 13.47
CA TYR A 26 -25.74 -24.78 14.68
C TYR A 26 -27.16 -24.78 15.25
N PHE A 27 -27.61 -25.96 15.70
CA PHE A 27 -28.87 -26.14 16.42
C PHE A 27 -28.71 -27.20 17.52
N HIS A 28 -29.62 -27.18 18.50
CA HIS A 28 -29.56 -28.08 19.65
C HIS A 28 -29.72 -29.54 19.23
N GLY A 29 -28.80 -30.39 19.72
CA GLY A 29 -28.79 -31.82 19.41
C GLY A 29 -28.15 -32.17 18.05
N MET A 30 -27.58 -31.20 17.33
CA MET A 30 -26.80 -31.46 16.11
C MET A 30 -25.52 -32.24 16.44
N LEU A 31 -25.29 -33.34 15.72
CA LEU A 31 -24.01 -34.06 15.75
C LEU A 31 -23.02 -33.35 14.82
N LEU A 32 -21.86 -32.98 15.36
CA LEU A 32 -20.79 -32.35 14.58
C LEU A 32 -19.72 -33.38 14.19
N THR A 33 -19.29 -33.30 12.95
CA THR A 33 -18.24 -34.14 12.35
C THR A 33 -17.02 -33.30 11.98
N ASP A 34 -15.90 -33.95 11.65
CA ASP A 34 -14.71 -33.26 11.15
C ASP A 34 -14.99 -32.48 9.85
N ARG A 35 -15.93 -32.96 9.04
CA ARG A 35 -16.39 -32.27 7.83
C ARG A 35 -16.98 -30.90 8.16
N ASP A 36 -17.82 -30.80 9.19
CA ASP A 36 -18.49 -29.54 9.56
C ASP A 36 -17.46 -28.50 10.02
N PHE A 37 -16.47 -28.90 10.83
CA PHE A 37 -15.39 -28.01 11.27
C PHE A 37 -14.44 -27.61 10.13
N ARG A 38 -14.20 -28.50 9.17
CA ARG A 38 -13.40 -28.19 7.98
C ARG A 38 -14.13 -27.19 7.08
N GLU A 39 -15.43 -27.39 6.84
CA GLU A 39 -16.26 -26.45 6.08
C GLU A 39 -16.29 -25.06 6.73
N GLU A 40 -16.36 -24.99 8.06
CA GLU A 40 -16.28 -23.72 8.80
C GLU A 40 -14.92 -23.02 8.61
N GLN A 41 -13.80 -23.75 8.69
CA GLN A 41 -12.46 -23.19 8.42
C GLN A 41 -12.35 -22.67 6.97
N ILE A 42 -12.82 -23.45 6.01
CA ILE A 42 -12.82 -23.06 4.59
C ILE A 42 -13.65 -21.79 4.39
N TYR A 43 -14.84 -21.70 4.98
CA TYR A 43 -15.69 -20.52 4.87
C TYR A 43 -14.97 -19.24 5.32
N HIS A 44 -14.33 -19.26 6.49
CA HIS A 44 -13.63 -18.10 7.02
C HIS A 44 -12.38 -17.76 6.21
N ASN A 45 -11.60 -18.76 5.80
CA ASN A 45 -10.41 -18.56 4.97
C ASN A 45 -10.78 -17.97 3.61
N GLU A 46 -11.77 -18.52 2.92
CA GLU A 46 -12.17 -18.03 1.60
C GLU A 46 -12.84 -16.65 1.67
N LYS A 47 -13.54 -16.30 2.77
CA LYS A 47 -14.03 -14.94 2.99
C LYS A 47 -12.89 -13.93 3.21
N ARG A 48 -11.85 -14.30 3.96
CA ARG A 48 -10.65 -13.48 4.15
C ARG A 48 -9.92 -13.27 2.82
N LYS A 49 -9.65 -14.35 2.07
CA LYS A 49 -9.02 -14.27 0.74
C LYS A 49 -9.85 -13.43 -0.24
N LEU A 50 -11.18 -13.52 -0.19
CA LEU A 50 -12.06 -12.68 -1.00
C LEU A 50 -11.84 -11.19 -0.71
N LEU A 51 -11.77 -10.79 0.56
CA LEU A 51 -11.51 -9.40 0.93
C LEU A 51 -10.15 -8.94 0.42
N ASN A 52 -9.10 -9.76 0.56
CA ASN A 52 -7.77 -9.45 0.06
C ASN A 52 -7.78 -9.23 -1.46
N ARG A 53 -8.36 -10.16 -2.23
CA ARG A 53 -8.43 -10.04 -3.70
C ARG A 53 -9.22 -8.81 -4.17
N MET A 54 -10.35 -8.51 -3.51
CA MET A 54 -11.28 -7.45 -3.95
C MET A 54 -10.84 -6.05 -3.53
N LEU A 55 -10.33 -5.91 -2.30
CA LEU A 55 -10.01 -4.60 -1.72
C LEU A 55 -8.55 -4.22 -1.92
N HIS A 56 -7.64 -5.19 -1.88
CA HIS A 56 -6.20 -4.96 -1.87
C HIS A 56 -5.53 -5.44 -3.17
N GLY A 57 -6.12 -6.42 -3.85
CA GLY A 57 -5.51 -7.08 -4.99
C GLY A 57 -4.36 -7.99 -4.53
N TRP A 58 -3.26 -7.99 -5.27
CA TRP A 58 -2.11 -8.86 -5.01
C TRP A 58 -0.79 -8.13 -5.27
N GLY A 59 0.28 -8.62 -4.65
CA GLY A 59 1.62 -8.05 -4.70
C GLY A 59 2.27 -7.99 -3.32
N VAL A 60 3.39 -7.29 -3.21
CA VAL A 60 4.09 -7.06 -1.96
C VAL A 60 3.43 -5.92 -1.18
N VAL A 61 3.09 -6.17 0.08
CA VAL A 61 2.51 -5.16 0.99
C VAL A 61 3.62 -4.33 1.63
N CYS A 62 4.61 -5.00 2.23
CA CYS A 62 5.75 -4.36 2.89
C CYS A 62 6.95 -5.31 2.96
N GLY A 63 8.15 -4.75 3.18
CA GLY A 63 9.35 -5.56 3.41
C GLY A 63 9.78 -6.36 2.17
N LEU A 64 10.09 -7.65 2.32
CA LEU A 64 10.44 -8.59 1.23
C LEU A 64 11.46 -8.02 0.23
N GLY A 65 12.42 -7.23 0.71
CA GLY A 65 13.55 -6.75 -0.06
C GLY A 65 14.55 -7.86 -0.30
N ILE A 66 15.36 -7.72 -1.36
CA ILE A 66 16.41 -8.67 -1.71
C ILE A 66 17.75 -8.00 -1.47
N LYS A 67 18.60 -8.62 -0.63
CA LYS A 67 19.93 -8.11 -0.27
C LYS A 67 20.98 -9.20 -0.46
N GLU A 68 22.20 -8.83 -0.84
CA GLU A 68 23.32 -9.77 -0.80
C GLU A 68 23.74 -10.06 0.65
N THR A 69 24.10 -11.32 0.96
CA THR A 69 24.68 -11.67 2.26
C THR A 69 26.08 -11.10 2.43
N SER A 70 26.92 -11.24 1.39
CA SER A 70 28.31 -10.80 1.41
C SER A 70 28.83 -10.62 -0.02
N PRO A 71 29.85 -9.78 -0.25
CA PRO A 71 30.43 -9.63 -1.57
C PRO A 71 30.93 -10.98 -2.08
N LYS A 72 30.47 -11.41 -3.26
CA LYS A 72 30.84 -12.67 -3.91
C LYS A 72 30.25 -13.96 -3.29
N SER A 73 29.23 -13.90 -2.44
CA SER A 73 28.48 -15.13 -2.07
C SER A 73 27.47 -15.54 -3.13
N SER A 74 27.06 -16.80 -3.14
CA SER A 74 25.92 -17.30 -3.92
C SER A 74 24.60 -17.22 -3.15
N LYS A 75 24.58 -16.42 -2.08
CA LYS A 75 23.49 -16.38 -1.11
C LYS A 75 22.90 -14.98 -1.04
N VAL A 76 21.58 -14.96 -0.92
CA VAL A 76 20.77 -13.75 -0.97
C VAL A 76 19.82 -13.79 0.21
N ILE A 77 19.64 -12.65 0.87
CA ILE A 77 18.73 -12.47 1.98
C ILE A 77 17.44 -11.85 1.45
N ILE A 78 16.32 -12.51 1.70
CA ILE A 78 14.98 -11.93 1.57
C ILE A 78 14.63 -11.36 2.93
N THR A 79 14.43 -10.04 3.01
CA THR A 79 14.09 -9.41 4.30
C THR A 79 12.70 -9.81 4.75
N SER A 80 12.46 -9.73 6.05
CA SER A 80 11.10 -9.88 6.59
C SER A 80 10.09 -8.95 5.91
N GLY A 81 8.84 -9.39 5.85
CA GLY A 81 7.76 -8.66 5.18
C GLY A 81 6.54 -9.50 4.86
N MET A 82 5.61 -8.90 4.11
CA MET A 82 4.32 -9.49 3.79
C MET A 82 3.95 -9.28 2.32
N ALA A 83 3.37 -10.31 1.70
CA ALA A 83 2.78 -10.24 0.36
C ALA A 83 1.39 -10.88 0.34
N LEU A 84 0.62 -10.51 -0.68
CA LEU A 84 -0.65 -11.13 -1.05
C LEU A 84 -0.49 -11.78 -2.42
N ASP A 85 -0.83 -13.06 -2.55
CA ASP A 85 -0.85 -13.71 -3.85
C ASP A 85 -2.15 -13.42 -4.62
N CYS A 86 -2.21 -13.86 -5.88
CA CYS A 86 -3.37 -13.62 -6.73
C CYS A 86 -4.65 -14.35 -6.25
N HIS A 87 -4.50 -15.40 -5.44
CA HIS A 87 -5.63 -16.08 -4.79
C HIS A 87 -6.03 -15.41 -3.47
N GLY A 88 -5.37 -14.33 -3.06
CA GLY A 88 -5.65 -13.61 -1.82
C GLY A 88 -5.07 -14.26 -0.57
N ASN A 89 -4.17 -15.24 -0.72
CA ASN A 89 -3.45 -15.80 0.41
C ASN A 89 -2.39 -14.81 0.91
N GLU A 90 -2.26 -14.72 2.22
CA GLU A 90 -1.26 -13.93 2.93
C GLU A 90 0.04 -14.72 3.05
N ILE A 91 1.12 -14.14 2.55
CA ILE A 91 2.47 -14.68 2.65
C ILE A 91 3.23 -13.82 3.65
N LEU A 92 3.54 -14.39 4.81
CA LEU A 92 4.27 -13.70 5.87
C LEU A 92 5.68 -14.29 6.04
N VAL A 93 6.69 -13.43 5.96
CA VAL A 93 8.08 -13.74 6.24
C VAL A 93 8.47 -12.99 7.51
N CYS A 94 8.48 -13.68 8.64
CA CYS A 94 8.68 -13.06 9.96
C CYS A 94 10.13 -12.59 10.19
N GLU A 95 11.10 -13.35 9.68
CA GLU A 95 12.53 -13.11 9.87
C GLU A 95 13.26 -13.13 8.53
N ASP A 96 14.41 -12.47 8.47
CA ASP A 96 15.26 -12.44 7.28
C ASP A 96 15.62 -13.87 6.85
N PHE A 97 15.26 -14.21 5.62
CA PHE A 97 15.37 -15.56 5.08
C PHE A 97 16.55 -15.64 4.09
N GLU A 98 17.54 -16.48 4.42
CA GLU A 98 18.73 -16.69 3.59
C GLU A 98 18.48 -17.77 2.52
N LEU A 99 18.46 -17.35 1.26
CA LEU A 99 18.32 -18.20 0.08
C LEU A 99 19.71 -18.53 -0.50
N ASP A 100 20.04 -19.81 -0.57
CA ASP A 100 21.23 -20.29 -1.29
C ASP A 100 20.87 -20.64 -2.74
N LEU A 101 21.29 -19.81 -3.68
CA LEU A 101 20.98 -19.97 -5.10
C LEU A 101 21.64 -21.21 -5.74
N LYS A 102 22.57 -21.88 -5.05
CA LYS A 102 23.21 -23.12 -5.53
C LYS A 102 22.48 -24.38 -5.10
N LYS A 103 21.68 -24.31 -4.04
CA LYS A 103 20.91 -25.45 -3.56
C LYS A 103 19.54 -25.37 -4.24
N GLU A 104 19.03 -26.51 -4.67
CA GLU A 104 17.64 -26.68 -5.09
C GLU A 104 16.73 -26.43 -3.88
N THR A 105 16.58 -25.17 -3.46
CA THR A 105 15.65 -24.82 -2.39
C THR A 105 14.40 -24.25 -3.02
N CYS A 106 13.67 -25.11 -3.73
CA CYS A 106 12.23 -25.11 -3.52
C CYS A 106 12.02 -25.64 -2.10
N ILE A 107 11.80 -24.76 -1.12
CA ILE A 107 11.38 -25.19 0.22
C ILE A 107 9.87 -25.46 0.18
N CYS A 108 9.45 -26.37 -0.69
CA CYS A 108 8.11 -26.94 -0.67
C CYS A 108 8.23 -28.43 -0.35
N PRO A 109 7.28 -29.02 0.39
CA PRO A 109 7.07 -30.45 0.33
C PRO A 109 6.74 -30.81 -1.13
N ASP A 110 7.60 -31.61 -1.77
CA ASP A 110 7.51 -32.00 -3.18
C ASP A 110 6.16 -32.63 -3.55
N THR A 111 5.49 -32.09 -4.58
CA THR A 111 4.44 -32.83 -5.32
C THR A 111 4.58 -32.79 -6.84
N SER A 112 5.57 -32.09 -7.42
CA SER A 112 5.88 -32.27 -8.84
C SER A 112 7.38 -32.36 -9.09
N LYS A 113 7.80 -33.47 -9.73
CA LYS A 113 9.14 -33.62 -10.31
C LYS A 113 9.23 -32.76 -11.58
N ASP A 114 9.21 -31.44 -11.42
CA ASP A 114 9.47 -30.51 -12.52
C ASP A 114 10.88 -29.91 -12.36
N LYS A 115 11.82 -30.43 -13.16
CA LYS A 115 13.17 -29.86 -13.40
C LYS A 115 13.01 -28.40 -13.92
N ASP A 116 13.83 -27.38 -13.64
CA ASP A 116 15.29 -27.24 -13.49
C ASP A 116 15.63 -25.76 -13.09
N PRO A 117 16.87 -25.36 -12.64
CA PRO A 117 17.78 -24.61 -13.56
C PRO A 117 19.30 -24.69 -13.25
N CYS A 118 19.87 -25.87 -13.00
CA CYS A 118 21.31 -26.09 -13.16
C CYS A 118 21.62 -27.19 -14.19
N ALA A 119 20.62 -27.69 -14.91
CA ALA A 119 20.86 -28.64 -15.98
C ALA A 119 21.48 -27.91 -17.18
N ASP A 120 22.77 -28.16 -17.36
CA ASP A 120 23.53 -27.77 -18.55
C ASP A 120 22.96 -28.39 -19.84
N LYS A 121 23.32 -27.73 -20.97
CA LYS A 121 23.24 -28.09 -22.42
C LYS A 121 22.12 -27.36 -23.18
N ASP A 122 22.34 -26.50 -24.17
CA ASP A 122 23.51 -26.15 -24.98
C ASP A 122 23.48 -24.64 -25.36
N SER A 123 24.69 -24.14 -25.65
CA SER A 123 25.10 -22.99 -26.47
C SER A 123 24.16 -21.82 -26.81
N ASP A 124 24.80 -20.64 -26.79
CA ASP A 124 24.48 -19.36 -27.45
C ASP A 124 23.71 -18.30 -26.62
N ASP A 125 24.47 -17.29 -26.18
CA ASP A 125 24.11 -15.89 -25.91
C ASP A 125 22.66 -15.62 -25.44
N LYS A 126 22.21 -16.31 -24.39
CA LYS A 126 20.94 -15.99 -23.72
C LYS A 126 21.15 -15.20 -22.44
N GLU A 127 20.28 -14.20 -22.25
CA GLU A 127 20.21 -13.31 -21.11
C GLU A 127 20.08 -14.12 -19.80
N CYS A 128 21.08 -14.04 -18.90
CA CYS A 128 21.09 -14.79 -17.64
C CYS A 128 20.25 -14.09 -16.54
N LYS A 129 19.03 -13.68 -16.88
CA LYS A 129 18.12 -12.96 -15.98
C LYS A 129 17.14 -13.92 -15.32
N TYR A 130 17.02 -13.85 -14.00
CA TYR A 130 16.13 -14.69 -13.20
C TYR A 130 15.29 -13.85 -12.25
N TYR A 131 14.06 -14.26 -12.02
CA TYR A 131 13.13 -13.66 -11.07
C TYR A 131 13.06 -14.50 -9.81
N ILE A 132 13.23 -13.87 -8.64
CA ILE A 132 12.93 -14.51 -7.36
C ILE A 132 11.44 -14.31 -7.10
N ALA A 133 10.73 -15.41 -6.87
CA ALA A 133 9.32 -15.37 -6.55
C ALA A 133 8.98 -16.20 -5.32
N ILE A 134 7.97 -15.76 -4.57
CA ILE A 134 7.48 -16.38 -3.34
C ILE A 134 6.02 -16.84 -3.52
N LYS A 135 5.65 -18.01 -3.01
CA LYS A 135 4.28 -18.50 -2.98
C LYS A 135 3.87 -18.90 -1.57
N TYR A 136 2.57 -18.80 -1.29
CA TYR A 136 1.96 -19.38 -0.10
C TYR A 136 2.07 -20.91 -0.14
N ASN A 137 2.29 -21.53 1.02
CA ASN A 137 2.35 -22.98 1.14
C ASN A 137 1.84 -23.45 2.50
N GLU A 138 1.11 -24.56 2.52
CA GLU A 138 0.62 -25.20 3.74
C GLU A 138 1.30 -26.56 3.90
N VAL A 139 1.79 -26.84 5.11
CA VAL A 139 2.44 -28.11 5.41
C VAL A 139 1.73 -28.76 6.60
N PRO A 140 1.34 -30.04 6.50
CA PRO A 140 0.80 -30.76 7.65
C PRO A 140 1.90 -30.97 8.71
N THR A 141 1.60 -30.67 9.97
CA THR A 141 2.51 -30.77 11.12
C THR A 141 1.88 -31.52 12.29
N ASP A 142 2.72 -31.83 13.29
CA ASP A 142 2.28 -32.45 14.54
C ASP A 142 1.62 -33.82 14.32
N PRO A 143 2.40 -34.84 13.88
CA PRO A 143 1.88 -36.18 13.63
C PRO A 143 1.42 -36.82 14.94
N VAL A 144 0.22 -37.37 14.92
CA VAL A 144 -0.42 -38.08 16.02
C VAL A 144 -0.84 -39.49 15.58
N PRO A 145 -0.74 -40.51 16.45
CA PRO A 145 -1.21 -41.85 16.13
C PRO A 145 -2.74 -41.86 16.06
N VAL A 146 -3.30 -42.52 15.03
CA VAL A 146 -4.74 -42.64 14.82
C VAL A 146 -5.14 -44.11 14.74
N TYR A 147 -6.29 -44.43 15.32
CA TYR A 147 -6.92 -45.73 15.16
C TYR A 147 -7.65 -45.78 13.81
N SER A 148 -7.02 -46.35 12.79
CA SER A 148 -7.68 -46.61 11.52
C SER A 148 -8.47 -47.93 11.60
N PRO A 149 -9.78 -47.95 11.23
CA PRO A 149 -10.58 -49.18 11.22
C PRO A 149 -10.04 -50.29 10.30
N SER A 150 -9.13 -49.93 9.38
CA SER A 150 -8.56 -50.81 8.36
C SER A 150 -7.14 -51.27 8.67
N ALA A 151 -6.52 -50.78 9.75
CA ALA A 151 -5.17 -51.14 10.16
C ALA A 151 -5.23 -52.30 11.17
N GLY A 152 -4.32 -53.28 11.04
CA GLY A 152 -4.18 -54.35 12.03
C GLY A 152 -3.82 -53.78 13.41
N CYS A 153 -4.04 -54.53 14.50
CA CYS A 153 -3.74 -54.09 15.86
C CYS A 153 -2.27 -53.64 16.08
N ASP A 154 -1.36 -54.01 15.17
CA ASP A 154 0.07 -53.67 15.23
C ASP A 154 0.49 -52.53 14.28
N ASP A 155 -0.39 -52.08 13.37
CA ASP A 155 -0.08 -51.04 12.39
C ASP A 155 -0.44 -49.64 12.94
N LYS A 156 0.55 -48.94 13.50
CA LYS A 156 0.38 -47.54 13.94
C LYS A 156 0.38 -46.61 12.73
N VAL A 157 -0.81 -46.24 12.27
CA VAL A 157 -0.98 -45.16 11.28
C VAL A 157 -0.88 -43.82 12.00
N CYS A 158 0.03 -42.95 11.54
CA CYS A 158 0.15 -41.58 12.02
C CYS A 158 -0.51 -40.63 11.02
N GLU A 159 -1.32 -39.72 11.53
CA GLU A 159 -1.91 -38.61 10.76
C GLU A 159 -1.49 -37.28 11.37
N TYR A 160 -1.47 -36.22 10.58
CA TYR A 160 -1.09 -34.89 11.05
C TYR A 160 -2.28 -34.18 11.70
N SER A 161 -2.07 -33.66 12.92
CA SER A 161 -3.13 -33.00 13.68
C SER A 161 -3.27 -31.51 13.40
N ARG A 162 -2.27 -30.90 12.72
CA ARG A 162 -2.21 -29.46 12.45
C ARG A 162 -1.75 -29.18 11.03
N THR A 163 -2.09 -28.00 10.54
CA THR A 163 -1.54 -27.45 9.30
C THR A 163 -0.80 -26.16 9.65
N ARG A 164 0.45 -26.05 9.22
CA ARG A 164 1.27 -24.85 9.37
C ARG A 164 1.29 -24.09 8.05
N GLU A 165 0.85 -22.84 8.09
CA GLU A 165 1.03 -21.90 7.00
C GLU A 165 2.51 -21.49 6.88
N GLY A 166 2.96 -21.27 5.65
CA GLY A 166 4.33 -20.88 5.35
C GLY A 166 4.45 -20.39 3.92
N PHE A 167 5.67 -20.42 3.40
CA PHE A 167 5.98 -19.93 2.07
C PHE A 167 7.03 -20.79 1.39
N CYS A 168 7.02 -20.78 0.06
CA CYS A 168 8.10 -21.31 -0.75
C CYS A 168 8.69 -20.23 -1.63
N VAL A 169 10.00 -20.30 -1.88
CA VAL A 169 10.70 -19.44 -2.84
C VAL A 169 11.12 -20.28 -4.04
N LYS A 170 11.05 -19.69 -5.24
CA LYS A 170 11.49 -20.31 -6.50
C LYS A 170 12.16 -19.27 -7.40
N LEU A 171 13.14 -19.73 -8.18
CA LEU A 171 13.75 -18.96 -9.26
C LEU A 171 13.01 -19.23 -10.57
N LEU A 172 12.55 -18.17 -11.23
CA LEU A 172 11.79 -18.24 -12.49
C LEU A 172 12.57 -17.53 -13.60
N LYS A 173 12.58 -18.09 -14.81
CA LYS A 173 13.15 -17.41 -16.00
C LYS A 173 12.19 -16.37 -16.60
N THR A 174 10.90 -16.56 -16.39
CA THR A 174 9.83 -15.72 -16.92
C THR A 174 8.94 -15.24 -15.79
N ILE A 175 8.50 -13.99 -15.86
CA ILE A 175 7.53 -13.44 -14.91
C ILE A 175 6.21 -14.23 -15.04
N PRO A 176 5.62 -14.70 -13.92
CA PRO A 176 4.33 -15.38 -13.94
C PRO A 176 3.24 -14.45 -14.50
N CYS A 177 2.33 -15.00 -15.29
CA CYS A 177 1.31 -14.26 -16.06
C CYS A 177 0.21 -13.55 -15.24
N HIS A 178 0.37 -13.47 -13.92
CA HIS A 178 -0.56 -12.78 -13.02
C HIS A 178 -0.54 -11.26 -13.20
N THR A 179 0.40 -10.71 -13.98
CA THR A 179 0.48 -9.29 -14.38
C THR A 179 -0.64 -8.87 -15.32
N VAL A 180 -1.89 -9.09 -14.93
CA VAL A 180 -3.02 -8.38 -15.53
C VAL A 180 -3.06 -7.01 -14.87
N THR A 181 -2.38 -6.05 -15.48
CA THR A 181 -2.80 -4.66 -15.35
C THR A 181 -4.18 -4.55 -16.01
N PRO A 182 -5.16 -3.85 -15.39
CA PRO A 182 -6.43 -3.61 -16.06
C PRO A 182 -6.14 -3.01 -17.44
N LYS A 183 -6.61 -3.68 -18.51
CA LYS A 183 -6.31 -3.33 -19.91
C LYS A 183 -6.77 -1.92 -20.32
N ASN A 184 -7.43 -1.19 -19.42
CA ASN A 184 -8.06 0.10 -19.64
C ASN A 184 -7.66 1.07 -18.52
N VAL A 185 -6.37 1.35 -18.35
CA VAL A 185 -5.92 2.32 -17.33
C VAL A 185 -6.41 3.70 -17.74
N LEU A 186 -7.24 4.34 -16.90
CA LEU A 186 -7.72 5.73 -17.09
C LEU A 186 -6.55 6.66 -17.43
N PHE A 187 -5.41 6.46 -16.77
CA PHE A 187 -4.18 7.20 -17.03
C PHE A 187 -3.71 7.12 -18.49
N GLU A 188 -3.76 5.95 -19.13
CA GLU A 188 -3.34 5.80 -20.53
C GLU A 188 -4.29 6.57 -21.47
N LYS A 189 -5.60 6.47 -21.24
CA LYS A 189 -6.62 7.20 -21.99
C LYS A 189 -6.45 8.72 -21.84
N VAL A 190 -6.26 9.21 -20.62
CA VAL A 190 -6.04 10.63 -20.32
C VAL A 190 -4.69 11.13 -20.86
N SER A 191 -3.63 10.32 -20.76
CA SER A 191 -2.31 10.68 -21.29
C SER A 191 -2.32 10.81 -22.83
N ASN A 192 -3.11 9.96 -23.51
CA ASN A 192 -3.29 10.03 -24.96
C ASN A 192 -4.05 11.30 -25.39
N CYS A 193 -4.89 11.87 -24.54
CA CYS A 193 -5.53 13.17 -24.81
C CYS A 193 -4.53 14.33 -24.90
N SER A 194 -3.32 14.21 -24.35
CA SER A 194 -2.27 15.22 -24.54
C SER A 194 -1.84 15.36 -26.01
N LYS A 195 -2.04 14.30 -26.81
CA LYS A 195 -1.74 14.27 -28.25
C LYS A 195 -2.80 14.97 -29.10
N GLU A 196 -3.96 15.29 -28.53
CA GLU A 196 -5.04 16.01 -29.23
C GLU A 196 -4.77 17.53 -29.29
N PRO A 197 -5.31 18.23 -30.31
CA PRO A 197 -5.23 19.69 -30.40
C PRO A 197 -5.88 20.35 -29.17
N PRO A 198 -5.40 21.53 -28.74
CA PRO A 198 -5.80 22.18 -27.47
C PRO A 198 -7.31 22.28 -27.28
N ASP A 199 -8.02 22.59 -28.36
CA ASP A 199 -9.46 22.83 -28.37
C ASP A 199 -10.29 21.54 -28.16
N LYS A 200 -9.69 20.36 -28.35
CA LYS A 200 -10.35 19.05 -28.18
C LYS A 200 -9.84 18.27 -26.96
N ARG A 201 -8.78 18.73 -26.30
CA ARG A 201 -8.20 18.04 -25.13
C ARG A 201 -9.20 17.88 -24.00
N ILE A 202 -10.01 18.92 -23.76
CA ILE A 202 -11.01 18.91 -22.69
C ILE A 202 -12.09 17.87 -22.98
N ASP A 203 -12.57 17.81 -24.23
CA ASP A 203 -13.60 16.84 -24.63
C ASP A 203 -13.05 15.40 -24.63
N CYS A 204 -11.79 15.20 -25.04
CA CYS A 204 -11.11 13.91 -24.92
C CYS A 204 -11.02 13.45 -23.46
N ILE A 205 -10.65 14.34 -22.53
CA ILE A 205 -10.56 14.02 -21.10
C ILE A 205 -11.95 13.69 -20.54
N LYS A 206 -12.98 14.47 -20.89
CA LYS A 206 -14.37 14.21 -20.49
C LYS A 206 -14.83 12.83 -20.95
N ASN A 207 -14.66 12.53 -22.25
CA ASN A 207 -15.04 11.23 -22.82
C ASN A 207 -14.24 10.07 -22.16
N ALA A 208 -12.97 10.29 -21.83
CA ALA A 208 -12.16 9.29 -21.12
C ALA A 208 -12.65 9.04 -19.69
N LEU A 209 -13.09 10.08 -18.98
CA LEU A 209 -13.66 10.00 -17.64
C LEU A 209 -15.06 9.37 -17.65
N GLU A 210 -15.92 9.73 -18.59
CA GLU A 210 -17.25 9.11 -18.77
C GLU A 210 -17.13 7.63 -19.12
N ALA A 211 -16.21 7.27 -20.02
CA ALA A 211 -15.94 5.87 -20.33
C ALA A 211 -15.37 5.10 -19.13
N PHE A 212 -14.57 5.75 -18.28
CA PHE A 212 -14.11 5.15 -17.03
C PHE A 212 -15.25 4.96 -16.04
N HIS A 213 -16.10 5.97 -15.84
CA HIS A 213 -17.27 5.90 -14.98
C HIS A 213 -18.20 4.75 -15.41
N HIS A 214 -18.52 4.65 -16.69
CA HIS A 214 -19.30 3.54 -17.23
C HIS A 214 -18.60 2.19 -17.00
N SER A 215 -17.28 2.10 -17.22
CA SER A 215 -16.54 0.85 -16.97
C SER A 215 -16.45 0.48 -15.47
N PHE A 216 -16.44 1.46 -14.58
CA PHE A 216 -16.30 1.23 -13.14
C PHE A 216 -17.64 0.94 -12.47
N CYS A 217 -18.71 1.63 -12.88
CA CYS A 217 -20.03 1.56 -12.29
C CYS A 217 -20.94 0.51 -12.95
N GLU A 218 -20.80 0.27 -14.26
CA GLU A 218 -21.75 -0.55 -15.03
C GLU A 218 -21.18 -1.91 -15.46
N GLU A 219 -19.85 -2.07 -15.55
CA GLU A 219 -19.27 -3.38 -15.80
C GLU A 219 -19.23 -4.21 -14.51
N PRO A 220 -19.67 -5.48 -14.54
CA PRO A 220 -19.50 -6.37 -13.40
C PRO A 220 -18.01 -6.52 -13.12
N TYR A 221 -17.59 -6.27 -11.87
CA TYR A 221 -16.18 -6.38 -11.49
C TYR A 221 -15.67 -7.76 -11.90
N PRO A 222 -14.69 -7.84 -12.84
CA PRO A 222 -14.23 -9.11 -13.36
C PRO A 222 -13.67 -9.89 -12.20
N CYS A 223 -14.00 -11.18 -12.15
CA CYS A 223 -13.52 -12.02 -11.07
C CYS A 223 -12.00 -11.93 -11.00
N PRO A 224 -11.40 -11.48 -9.87
CA PRO A 224 -9.97 -11.60 -9.68
C PRO A 224 -9.63 -13.06 -9.34
N VAL A 225 -10.15 -14.04 -10.09
CA VAL A 225 -9.53 -15.36 -10.11
C VAL A 225 -8.31 -15.23 -11.01
N CYS A 226 -7.24 -15.92 -10.67
CA CYS A 226 -6.07 -16.08 -11.50
C CYS A 226 -6.37 -16.91 -12.78
N CYS A 227 -7.48 -16.68 -13.49
CA CYS A 227 -7.88 -17.39 -14.74
C CYS A 227 -6.88 -17.15 -15.89
N CYS A 228 -5.78 -16.40 -15.68
CA CYS A 228 -4.80 -16.09 -16.72
C CYS A 228 -3.68 -17.12 -16.85
N CYS A 229 -3.58 -18.10 -15.93
CA CYS A 229 -2.42 -18.98 -15.84
C CYS A 229 -2.78 -20.38 -15.33
N ASP A 230 -2.38 -21.43 -16.04
CA ASP A 230 -2.27 -22.81 -15.50
C ASP A 230 -1.15 -22.95 -14.43
N GLY A 231 -0.53 -21.83 -14.02
CA GLY A 231 0.65 -21.78 -13.17
C GLY A 231 0.36 -21.40 -11.72
N GLU A 232 1.27 -21.79 -10.83
CA GLU A 232 1.18 -21.52 -9.39
C GLU A 232 1.18 -20.00 -9.07
N ALA A 233 0.63 -19.65 -7.91
CA ALA A 233 0.39 -18.27 -7.47
C ALA A 233 1.63 -17.59 -6.88
N TYR A 234 2.68 -17.46 -7.69
CA TYR A 234 3.92 -16.80 -7.29
C TYR A 234 3.82 -15.27 -7.35
N VAL A 235 4.35 -14.61 -6.32
CA VAL A 235 4.57 -13.16 -6.25
C VAL A 235 6.05 -12.87 -6.49
N VAL A 236 6.37 -12.03 -7.48
CA VAL A 236 7.75 -11.67 -7.81
C VAL A 236 8.28 -10.63 -6.82
N LEU A 237 9.47 -10.88 -6.29
CA LEU A 237 10.18 -10.01 -5.33
C LEU A 237 11.25 -9.14 -5.99
N GLY A 238 11.72 -9.53 -7.18
CA GLY A 238 12.74 -8.82 -7.96
C GLY A 238 13.47 -9.76 -8.90
N SER A 239 14.44 -9.21 -9.64
CA SER A 239 15.28 -9.96 -10.57
C SER A 239 16.76 -9.95 -10.17
N ILE A 240 17.48 -10.98 -10.63
CA ILE A 240 18.93 -11.15 -10.49
C ILE A 240 19.53 -11.42 -11.87
N ASP A 241 20.50 -10.61 -12.24
CA ASP A 241 21.30 -10.80 -13.45
C ASP A 241 22.62 -11.54 -13.16
N LEU A 242 22.72 -12.79 -13.60
CA LEU A 242 23.95 -13.58 -13.45
C LEU A 242 24.97 -13.25 -14.56
N LYS A 243 26.26 -13.52 -14.33
CA LYS A 243 27.32 -13.25 -15.32
C LYS A 243 27.08 -14.05 -16.61
N LYS A 244 27.30 -13.40 -17.76
CA LYS A 244 27.16 -13.95 -19.14
C LYS A 244 27.99 -15.22 -19.41
N THR A 245 29.05 -15.48 -18.64
CA THR A 245 29.84 -16.72 -18.79
C THR A 245 29.13 -17.90 -18.14
N ASN A 246 28.36 -18.64 -18.94
CA ASN A 246 27.69 -19.93 -18.64
C ASN A 246 26.52 -19.92 -17.65
N CYS A 247 25.96 -18.76 -17.27
CA CYS A 247 24.86 -18.62 -16.29
C CYS A 247 25.04 -19.48 -15.00
N ARG A 248 26.27 -19.87 -14.64
CA ARG A 248 26.56 -20.61 -13.41
C ARG A 248 26.63 -19.62 -12.25
N VAL A 249 25.84 -19.87 -11.21
CA VAL A 249 25.80 -19.05 -10.01
C VAL A 249 27.12 -19.19 -9.23
N THR A 250 28.11 -18.34 -9.54
CA THR A 250 29.36 -18.31 -8.76
C THR A 250 29.36 -17.23 -7.69
N THR A 251 28.80 -16.06 -7.98
CA THR A 251 28.87 -14.85 -7.14
C THR A 251 27.73 -13.90 -7.48
N VAL A 252 26.94 -13.48 -6.49
CA VAL A 252 25.98 -12.36 -6.60
C VAL A 252 26.67 -11.08 -6.12
N SER A 253 26.36 -9.96 -6.77
CA SER A 253 26.75 -8.62 -6.34
C SER A 253 25.50 -7.74 -6.28
N GLN A 254 25.39 -6.85 -5.29
CA GLN A 254 24.23 -5.99 -5.06
C GLN A 254 23.83 -5.18 -6.31
N ASP A 255 24.79 -4.75 -7.13
CA ASP A 255 24.56 -4.00 -8.38
C ASP A 255 23.78 -4.76 -9.46
N ARG A 256 23.50 -6.05 -9.23
CA ARG A 256 22.81 -6.95 -10.18
C ARG A 256 21.46 -7.43 -9.67
N ILE A 257 21.04 -6.93 -8.51
CA ILE A 257 19.73 -7.20 -7.92
C ILE A 257 18.85 -6.01 -8.26
N ASP A 258 17.89 -6.21 -9.16
CA ASP A 258 16.85 -5.21 -9.40
C ASP A 258 15.60 -5.60 -8.64
N ILE A 259 15.40 -4.92 -7.51
CA ILE A 259 14.24 -5.13 -6.63
C ILE A 259 12.95 -4.64 -7.29
N ASN A 260 13.01 -3.69 -8.22
CA ASN A 260 11.82 -3.08 -8.83
C ASN A 260 11.36 -3.84 -10.07
N ASP A 261 12.20 -4.68 -10.66
CA ASP A 261 11.83 -5.43 -11.86
C ASP A 261 10.82 -6.53 -11.58
N GLY A 262 9.66 -6.46 -12.25
CA GLY A 262 8.54 -7.39 -12.08
C GLY A 262 7.85 -7.35 -10.70
N ARG A 263 8.34 -6.52 -9.76
CA ARG A 263 7.81 -6.43 -8.41
C ARG A 263 6.57 -5.54 -8.39
N ARG A 264 5.43 -6.13 -8.03
CA ARG A 264 4.16 -5.42 -7.83
C ARG A 264 3.99 -5.09 -6.36
N TYR A 265 3.51 -3.89 -6.05
CA TYR A 265 3.10 -3.49 -4.71
C TYR A 265 1.58 -3.49 -4.57
N VAL A 266 1.11 -3.89 -3.39
CA VAL A 266 -0.28 -3.68 -2.97
C VAL A 266 -0.40 -2.24 -2.49
N ILE A 267 -1.20 -1.46 -3.18
CA ILE A 267 -1.46 -0.07 -2.80
C ILE A 267 -2.63 -0.08 -1.80
N SER A 268 -2.31 -0.17 -0.51
CA SER A 268 -3.32 -0.17 0.55
C SER A 268 -3.92 1.23 0.75
N THR A 269 -5.13 1.29 1.31
CA THR A 269 -5.74 2.55 1.75
C THR A 269 -4.85 3.29 2.75
N MET A 270 -4.20 2.54 3.66
CA MET A 270 -3.19 3.07 4.58
C MET A 270 -1.99 3.69 3.87
N PHE A 271 -1.51 3.08 2.77
CA PHE A 271 -0.45 3.68 1.95
C PHE A 271 -0.87 5.03 1.38
N TRP A 272 -2.09 5.14 0.84
CA TRP A 272 -2.62 6.40 0.32
C TRP A 272 -2.83 7.45 1.41
N GLN A 273 -3.34 7.06 2.58
CA GLN A 273 -3.48 7.96 3.73
C GLN A 273 -2.11 8.49 4.17
N TYR A 274 -1.10 7.63 4.28
CA TYR A 274 0.25 8.03 4.63
C TYR A 274 0.87 8.94 3.56
N TYR A 275 0.79 8.54 2.28
CA TYR A 275 1.36 9.29 1.16
C TYR A 275 0.69 10.67 1.02
N LEU A 276 -0.64 10.71 0.90
CA LEU A 276 -1.38 11.96 0.75
C LEU A 276 -1.32 12.81 2.01
N GLY A 277 -1.39 12.23 3.21
CA GLY A 277 -1.26 12.95 4.47
C GLY A 277 0.12 13.58 4.67
N SER A 278 1.18 12.95 4.16
CA SER A 278 2.55 13.47 4.25
C SER A 278 2.83 14.64 3.31
N PHE A 279 2.18 14.67 2.14
CA PHE A 279 2.39 15.72 1.13
C PHE A 279 1.29 16.79 1.11
N PHE A 280 0.10 16.46 1.61
CA PHE A 280 -1.08 17.32 1.60
C PHE A 280 -1.84 17.20 2.94
N PRO A 281 -1.35 17.86 4.01
CA PRO A 281 -1.97 17.81 5.34
C PRO A 281 -3.49 18.08 5.37
N PRO A 282 -4.08 18.98 4.55
CA PRO A 282 -5.53 19.20 4.52
C PRO A 282 -6.35 18.06 3.88
N ILE A 283 -5.70 17.16 3.14
CA ILE A 283 -6.38 16.00 2.50
C ILE A 283 -6.52 14.85 3.50
N ALA A 284 -5.74 14.84 4.58
CA ALA A 284 -5.82 13.82 5.62
C ALA A 284 -7.20 13.83 6.34
N GLU A 285 -7.79 15.00 6.59
CA GLU A 285 -9.16 15.13 7.15
C GLU A 285 -10.24 14.59 6.19
N PHE A 286 -10.00 14.65 4.87
CA PHE A 286 -10.93 14.14 3.86
C PHE A 286 -10.93 12.61 3.74
N LEU A 287 -9.85 11.95 4.16
CA LEU A 287 -9.67 10.50 4.03
C LEU A 287 -10.16 9.69 5.24
N GLU A 288 -10.80 10.34 6.22
CA GLU A 288 -11.44 9.68 7.36
C GLU A 288 -12.76 8.96 7.00
N ASN A 289 -13.30 9.15 5.78
CA ASN A 289 -14.55 8.51 5.35
C ASN A 289 -14.52 8.01 3.89
N PRO A 290 -13.88 6.85 3.60
CA PRO A 290 -13.50 6.46 2.24
C PRO A 290 -14.62 5.86 1.36
N PHE A 291 -15.75 5.41 1.93
CA PHE A 291 -16.72 4.59 1.17
C PHE A 291 -17.89 5.36 0.53
N VAL A 292 -18.27 6.53 1.06
CA VAL A 292 -19.36 7.35 0.50
C VAL A 292 -18.85 8.32 -0.58
N ILE A 293 -17.55 8.59 -0.58
CA ILE A 293 -16.97 9.70 -1.33
C ILE A 293 -16.57 9.30 -2.75
N ILE A 294 -16.19 8.05 -3.07
CA ILE A 294 -15.57 7.79 -4.39
C ILE A 294 -16.52 8.06 -5.57
N CYS A 295 -17.80 7.67 -5.50
CA CYS A 295 -18.75 7.93 -6.59
C CYS A 295 -19.27 9.37 -6.59
N GLU A 296 -19.66 9.93 -5.44
CA GLU A 296 -20.13 11.33 -5.35
C GLU A 296 -19.00 12.34 -5.61
N LEU A 297 -17.75 12.01 -5.27
CA LEU A 297 -16.58 12.84 -5.56
C LEU A 297 -16.10 12.65 -6.98
N LEU A 298 -16.32 11.50 -7.64
CA LEU A 298 -16.15 11.39 -9.09
C LEU A 298 -17.19 12.22 -9.83
N ASP A 299 -18.46 12.19 -9.41
CA ASP A 299 -19.50 13.07 -9.96
C ASP A 299 -19.21 14.55 -9.66
N SER A 300 -18.75 14.88 -8.44
CA SER A 300 -18.35 16.23 -8.06
C SER A 300 -17.08 16.68 -8.78
N ILE A 301 -16.09 15.82 -8.99
CA ILE A 301 -14.88 16.10 -9.79
C ILE A 301 -15.28 16.27 -11.26
N VAL A 302 -16.18 15.45 -11.80
CA VAL A 302 -16.70 15.58 -13.17
C VAL A 302 -17.51 16.89 -13.30
N GLU A 303 -18.33 17.27 -12.31
CA GLU A 303 -19.01 18.57 -12.22
C GLU A 303 -18.00 19.74 -12.13
N ARG A 304 -16.94 19.57 -11.33
CA ARG A 304 -15.88 20.59 -11.17
C ARG A 304 -15.04 20.73 -12.44
N PHE A 305 -14.77 19.63 -13.15
CA PHE A 305 -14.18 19.63 -14.50
C PHE A 305 -15.13 20.12 -15.58
N ARG A 306 -16.45 20.00 -15.37
CA ARG A 306 -17.49 20.57 -16.24
C ARG A 306 -17.57 22.09 -16.10
N ARG A 307 -17.29 22.64 -14.91
CA ARG A 307 -17.20 24.08 -14.62
C ARG A 307 -15.81 24.69 -14.89
N LEU A 308 -14.76 23.87 -14.94
CA LEU A 308 -13.41 24.33 -15.27
C LEU A 308 -13.28 25.06 -16.61
N PRO A 309 -14.07 24.85 -17.69
CA PRO A 309 -13.99 25.69 -18.90
C PRO A 309 -14.54 27.10 -18.64
N GLU A 310 -15.67 27.22 -17.92
CA GLU A 310 -16.27 28.53 -17.58
C GLU A 310 -15.39 29.32 -16.58
N GLU A 311 -14.71 28.62 -15.67
CA GLU A 311 -13.74 29.25 -14.76
C GLU A 311 -12.32 29.37 -15.35
N ALA A 312 -11.92 28.57 -16.35
CA ALA A 312 -10.62 28.68 -17.02
C ALA A 312 -10.59 29.80 -18.05
N GLU A 313 -11.72 30.16 -18.66
CA GLU A 313 -11.84 31.42 -19.41
C GLU A 313 -11.83 32.65 -18.49
N ALA A 314 -12.15 32.49 -17.20
CA ALA A 314 -12.13 33.56 -16.20
C ALA A 314 -10.90 33.54 -15.27
N SER A 315 -9.99 32.56 -15.39
CA SER A 315 -8.84 32.43 -14.48
C SER A 315 -7.58 33.09 -15.06
N PRO A 316 -7.04 34.14 -14.42
CA PRO A 316 -5.82 34.83 -14.87
C PRO A 316 -4.55 33.95 -14.81
N ARG A 317 -4.62 32.68 -14.40
CA ARG A 317 -3.50 31.72 -14.37
C ARG A 317 -3.31 30.95 -15.68
N VAL A 318 -4.37 30.68 -16.45
CA VAL A 318 -4.27 29.95 -17.73
C VAL A 318 -3.75 30.87 -18.84
N ASP A 319 -4.18 32.13 -18.82
CA ASP A 319 -3.58 33.18 -19.67
C ASP A 319 -2.10 33.43 -19.36
N ALA A 320 -1.66 33.27 -18.10
CA ALA A 320 -0.26 33.43 -17.73
C ALA A 320 0.66 32.35 -18.33
N PHE A 321 0.17 31.12 -18.53
CA PHE A 321 0.92 30.06 -19.22
C PHE A 321 0.93 30.25 -20.74
N ARG A 322 -0.14 30.83 -21.32
CA ARG A 322 -0.24 31.14 -22.76
C ARG A 322 0.59 32.37 -23.15
N LYS A 323 0.75 33.34 -22.25
CA LYS A 323 1.55 34.56 -22.42
C LYS A 323 3.04 34.44 -22.03
N MET A 324 3.52 33.24 -21.66
CA MET A 324 4.96 32.97 -21.46
C MET A 324 5.82 33.13 -22.75
N THR A 325 5.20 33.49 -23.88
CA THR A 325 5.80 33.68 -25.20
C THR A 325 6.69 34.92 -25.34
N ASP A 326 6.66 35.88 -24.41
CA ASP A 326 7.34 37.16 -24.63
C ASP A 326 8.84 37.16 -24.33
N VAL A 327 9.39 36.08 -23.78
CA VAL A 327 10.82 36.01 -23.37
C VAL A 327 11.48 34.67 -23.72
N ASN A 328 10.65 33.67 -24.03
CA ASN A 328 11.11 32.33 -24.30
C ASN A 328 12.10 32.35 -25.48
N ARG A 329 13.36 31.96 -25.20
CA ARG A 329 14.50 31.93 -26.12
C ARG A 329 15.17 33.27 -26.45
N MET A 330 14.89 34.34 -25.71
CA MET A 330 15.64 35.60 -25.80
C MET A 330 17.05 35.48 -25.22
N THR A 331 17.94 36.39 -25.64
CA THR A 331 19.25 36.58 -25.00
C THR A 331 19.10 37.33 -23.68
N GLU A 332 20.06 37.15 -22.76
CA GLU A 332 20.04 37.82 -21.45
C GLU A 332 20.00 39.36 -21.57
N ALA A 333 20.64 39.92 -22.60
CA ALA A 333 20.65 41.36 -22.86
C ALA A 333 19.26 41.90 -23.28
N GLU A 334 18.56 41.14 -24.13
CA GLU A 334 17.18 41.47 -24.54
C GLU A 334 16.23 41.40 -23.34
N ALA A 335 16.32 40.32 -22.55
CA ALA A 335 15.49 40.15 -21.35
C ALA A 335 15.69 41.28 -20.32
N LYS A 336 16.93 41.72 -20.07
CA LYS A 336 17.23 42.87 -19.20
C LYS A 336 16.64 44.17 -19.72
N THR A 337 16.61 44.35 -21.04
CA THR A 337 16.01 45.54 -21.67
C THR A 337 14.48 45.56 -21.49
N VAL A 338 13.84 44.39 -21.54
CA VAL A 338 12.39 44.25 -21.29
C VAL A 338 12.06 44.50 -19.81
N LEU A 339 12.89 44.03 -18.87
CA LEU A 339 12.74 44.31 -17.44
C LEU A 339 12.86 45.80 -17.13
N ALA A 340 13.82 46.49 -17.74
CA ALA A 340 14.01 47.94 -17.57
C ALA A 340 12.80 48.77 -18.04
N LYS A 341 12.07 48.31 -19.07
CA LYS A 341 10.84 48.97 -19.54
C LYS A 341 9.67 48.85 -18.55
N HIS A 342 9.69 47.85 -17.69
CA HIS A 342 8.63 47.58 -16.70
C HIS A 342 9.02 48.02 -15.27
N ASP A 343 10.11 48.77 -15.10
CA ASP A 343 10.64 49.22 -13.81
C ASP A 343 10.97 48.05 -12.84
N VAL A 344 11.38 46.90 -13.37
CA VAL A 344 11.72 45.70 -12.59
C VAL A 344 13.24 45.55 -12.46
N VAL A 345 13.73 45.20 -11.26
CA VAL A 345 15.17 45.13 -10.95
C VAL A 345 15.70 43.72 -11.19
N TYR A 346 16.67 43.59 -12.10
CA TYR A 346 17.41 42.34 -12.30
C TYR A 346 18.34 42.04 -11.11
N ASN A 347 18.31 40.80 -10.61
CA ASN A 347 19.14 40.35 -9.50
C ASN A 347 20.27 39.40 -9.95
N ARG A 348 19.94 38.20 -10.46
CA ARG A 348 20.93 37.21 -10.97
C ARG A 348 20.35 36.27 -12.02
N THR A 349 21.21 35.48 -12.64
CA THR A 349 20.84 34.43 -13.61
C THR A 349 21.01 33.03 -13.00
N LEU A 350 20.01 32.17 -13.17
CA LEU A 350 19.94 30.78 -12.71
C LEU A 350 19.91 29.83 -13.91
N SER A 351 20.64 28.72 -13.84
CA SER A 351 20.57 27.66 -14.86
C SER A 351 19.58 26.57 -14.44
N LEU A 352 18.70 26.20 -15.36
CA LEU A 352 17.73 25.12 -15.15
C LEU A 352 18.41 23.75 -15.32
N SER A 353 18.49 23.00 -14.23
CA SER A 353 19.02 21.62 -14.17
C SER A 353 17.92 20.65 -13.73
N PRO A 354 18.03 19.34 -14.01
CA PRO A 354 17.06 18.36 -13.54
C PRO A 354 16.88 18.35 -12.01
N ALA A 355 17.93 18.70 -11.25
CA ALA A 355 17.90 18.69 -9.79
C ALA A 355 17.16 19.87 -9.17
N ASN A 356 17.06 21.01 -9.86
CA ASN A 356 16.42 22.23 -9.35
C ASN A 356 15.18 22.67 -10.16
N ALA A 357 14.85 21.94 -11.24
CA ALA A 357 13.76 22.27 -12.15
C ALA A 357 12.41 22.42 -11.44
N PHE A 358 12.11 21.51 -10.51
CA PHE A 358 10.81 21.49 -9.83
C PHE A 358 10.63 22.71 -8.91
N THR A 359 11.67 23.07 -8.16
CA THR A 359 11.68 24.23 -7.26
C THR A 359 11.62 25.55 -8.01
N ILE A 360 12.30 25.63 -9.16
CA ILE A 360 12.39 26.85 -9.97
C ILE A 360 11.10 27.09 -10.79
N MET A 361 10.54 26.04 -11.42
CA MET A 361 9.33 26.19 -12.24
C MET A 361 8.09 26.57 -11.43
N GLY A 362 7.99 26.11 -10.17
CA GLY A 362 6.84 26.43 -9.30
C GLY A 362 6.69 27.90 -8.93
N ARG A 363 7.72 28.73 -9.17
CA ARG A 363 7.77 30.15 -8.80
C ARG A 363 7.80 31.09 -10.02
N ALA A 364 7.62 30.55 -11.22
CA ALA A 364 7.64 31.34 -12.44
C ALA A 364 6.47 32.34 -12.47
N MET A 365 6.74 33.58 -12.88
CA MET A 365 5.73 34.63 -13.01
C MET A 365 5.76 35.29 -14.40
N ALA A 366 4.60 35.74 -14.86
CA ALA A 366 4.47 36.52 -16.09
C ALA A 366 4.89 37.98 -15.86
N ILE A 367 5.42 38.63 -16.89
CA ILE A 367 5.97 40.00 -16.77
C ILE A 367 4.90 41.04 -16.40
N GLU A 368 3.67 40.86 -16.89
CA GLU A 368 2.50 41.70 -16.58
C GLU A 368 2.09 41.63 -15.10
N LYS A 369 2.55 40.63 -14.35
CA LYS A 369 2.25 40.43 -12.92
C LYS A 369 3.41 40.81 -12.01
N LEU A 370 4.49 41.36 -12.55
CA LEU A 370 5.60 41.86 -11.75
C LEU A 370 5.26 43.27 -11.26
N GLU A 371 5.40 43.50 -9.96
CA GLU A 371 5.21 44.83 -9.38
C GLU A 371 6.42 45.73 -9.70
N PRO A 372 6.23 47.05 -9.90
CA PRO A 372 7.33 48.00 -10.06
C PRO A 372 8.32 47.91 -8.89
N LYS A 373 9.63 47.93 -9.17
CA LYS A 373 10.78 47.78 -8.25
C LYS A 373 11.00 46.38 -7.66
N MET A 374 10.22 45.38 -8.04
CA MET A 374 10.44 44.01 -7.56
C MET A 374 11.77 43.44 -8.11
N ARG A 375 12.48 42.66 -7.29
CA ARG A 375 13.72 41.98 -7.70
C ARG A 375 13.39 40.63 -8.34
N VAL A 376 13.97 40.34 -9.50
CA VAL A 376 13.74 39.07 -10.22
C VAL A 376 15.04 38.41 -10.68
N ASP A 377 15.04 37.09 -10.64
CA ASP A 377 16.07 36.21 -11.17
C ASP A 377 15.67 35.73 -12.58
N LEU A 378 16.64 35.70 -13.51
CA LEU A 378 16.49 35.16 -14.87
C LEU A 378 16.76 33.66 -14.88
N VAL A 379 15.87 32.85 -15.44
CA VAL A 379 16.11 31.41 -15.61
C VAL A 379 16.51 31.11 -17.05
N THR A 380 17.65 30.44 -17.22
CA THR A 380 18.23 30.10 -18.53
C THR A 380 18.30 28.60 -18.77
N ASP A 381 18.21 28.21 -20.04
CA ASP A 381 18.52 26.85 -20.49
C ASP A 381 20.04 26.58 -20.53
N ARG A 382 20.43 25.35 -20.87
CA ARG A 382 21.86 24.97 -21.00
C ARG A 382 22.59 25.71 -22.13
N ALA A 383 21.87 26.33 -23.05
CA ALA A 383 22.41 27.11 -24.16
C ALA A 383 22.47 28.63 -23.85
N GLY A 384 22.14 29.04 -22.62
CA GLY A 384 22.17 30.43 -22.17
C GLY A 384 20.97 31.27 -22.63
N LYS A 385 19.90 30.63 -23.11
CA LYS A 385 18.68 31.32 -23.52
C LYS A 385 17.70 31.44 -22.37
N VAL A 386 17.07 32.60 -22.23
CA VAL A 386 16.12 32.86 -21.14
C VAL A 386 14.82 32.11 -21.39
N LEU A 387 14.31 31.45 -20.35
CA LEU A 387 13.04 30.71 -20.37
C LEU A 387 11.93 31.51 -19.69
N PHE A 388 12.15 31.98 -18.45
CA PHE A 388 11.17 32.73 -17.65
C PHE A 388 11.82 33.49 -16.49
N TYR A 389 11.05 34.39 -15.84
CA TYR A 389 11.45 35.13 -14.65
C TYR A 389 10.94 34.46 -13.38
N VAL A 390 11.71 34.57 -12.30
CA VAL A 390 11.31 34.13 -10.95
C VAL A 390 11.57 35.28 -9.96
N PRO A 391 10.66 35.59 -9.04
CA PRO A 391 10.94 36.57 -7.98
C PRO A 391 12.18 36.18 -7.18
N ALA A 392 13.08 37.13 -6.94
CA ALA A 392 14.25 36.90 -6.11
C ALA A 392 13.79 36.58 -4.68
N GLU A 393 14.32 35.52 -4.08
CA GLU A 393 14.11 35.28 -2.65
C GLU A 393 14.70 36.45 -1.85
N GLU A 394 13.84 37.21 -1.17
CA GLU A 394 14.27 37.92 0.02
C GLU A 394 14.72 36.83 1.00
N VAL A 395 16.02 36.71 1.22
CA VAL A 395 16.54 35.87 2.31
C VAL A 395 16.06 36.55 3.59
N PRO A 396 15.09 35.98 4.31
CA PRO A 396 14.62 36.61 5.54
C PRO A 396 15.79 36.67 6.52
N ASP A 397 15.93 37.78 7.24
CA ASP A 397 16.93 37.91 8.28
C ASP A 397 16.76 36.75 9.27
N THR A 398 17.76 35.88 9.34
CA THR A 398 17.75 34.67 10.18
C THR A 398 17.42 34.98 11.63
N ALA A 399 17.74 36.19 12.11
CA ALA A 399 17.41 36.63 13.46
C ALA A 399 15.90 36.87 13.66
N GLU A 400 15.20 37.43 12.68
CA GLU A 400 13.76 37.70 12.75
C GLU A 400 12.96 36.39 12.70
N LEU A 401 13.36 35.46 11.84
CA LEU A 401 12.72 34.16 11.72
C LEU A 401 12.89 33.31 12.99
N GLN A 402 14.10 33.33 13.59
CA GLN A 402 14.36 32.67 14.88
C GLN A 402 13.55 33.26 16.04
N ASN A 403 13.25 34.56 16.00
CA ASN A 403 12.41 35.18 17.02
C ASN A 403 10.94 34.77 16.87
N ARG A 404 10.41 34.74 15.64
CA ARG A 404 9.05 34.28 15.37
C ARG A 404 8.86 32.80 15.71
N ILE A 405 9.85 31.95 15.39
CA ILE A 405 9.82 30.53 15.78
C ILE A 405 9.78 30.40 17.31
N ARG A 406 10.64 31.13 18.04
CA ARG A 406 10.62 31.11 19.52
C ARG A 406 9.30 31.59 20.11
N GLU A 407 8.65 32.58 19.51
CA GLU A 407 7.37 33.10 19.97
C GLU A 407 6.21 32.10 19.73
N VAL A 408 6.21 31.44 18.57
CA VAL A 408 5.25 30.37 18.26
C VAL A 408 5.49 29.16 19.16
N GLU A 409 6.74 28.73 19.35
CA GLU A 409 7.08 27.64 20.27
C GLU A 409 6.64 27.90 21.70
N LYS A 410 6.73 29.17 22.16
CA LYS A 410 6.26 29.56 23.49
C LYS A 410 4.74 29.47 23.59
N THR A 411 4.02 30.03 22.62
CA THR A 411 2.55 30.02 22.59
C THR A 411 2.01 28.58 22.56
N VAL A 412 2.57 27.73 21.69
CA VAL A 412 2.18 26.32 21.58
C VAL A 412 2.47 25.56 22.87
N ARG A 413 3.63 25.81 23.51
CA ARG A 413 3.99 25.18 24.78
C ARG A 413 3.03 25.56 25.90
N ASP A 414 2.69 26.84 26.00
CA ASP A 414 1.80 27.37 27.04
C ASP A 414 0.36 26.82 26.86
N GLU A 415 -0.14 26.77 25.61
CA GLU A 415 -1.45 26.19 25.30
C GLU A 415 -1.50 24.68 25.60
N PHE A 416 -0.43 23.95 25.24
CA PHE A 416 -0.35 22.51 25.51
C PHE A 416 -0.27 22.22 27.01
N GLN A 417 0.50 23.01 27.77
CA GLN A 417 0.58 22.87 29.23
C GLN A 417 -0.77 23.18 29.90
N SER A 418 -1.48 24.21 29.45
CA SER A 418 -2.82 24.52 29.97
C SER A 418 -3.80 23.36 29.74
N ARG A 419 -3.81 22.78 28.53
CA ARG A 419 -4.67 21.62 28.22
C ARG A 419 -4.31 20.37 29.02
N ILE A 420 -3.03 20.12 29.26
CA ILE A 420 -2.58 19.02 30.12
C ILE A 420 -3.10 19.23 31.54
N GLN A 421 -2.94 20.43 32.10
CA GLN A 421 -3.39 20.73 33.46
C GLN A 421 -4.91 20.59 33.63
N GLU A 422 -5.70 21.08 32.67
CA GLU A 422 -7.15 20.90 32.66
C GLU A 422 -7.54 19.43 32.62
N ARG A 423 -6.88 18.63 31.78
CA ARG A 423 -7.18 17.21 31.63
C ARG A 423 -6.75 16.41 32.86
N GLU A 424 -5.61 16.73 33.46
CA GLU A 424 -5.20 16.13 34.74
C GLU A 424 -6.19 16.43 35.85
N LYS A 425 -6.71 17.67 35.93
CA LYS A 425 -7.72 18.05 36.91
C LYS A 425 -9.01 17.25 36.71
N ALA A 426 -9.52 17.18 35.48
CA ALA A 426 -10.73 16.43 35.17
C ALA A 426 -10.57 14.93 35.50
N VAL A 427 -9.43 14.33 35.17
CA VAL A 427 -9.14 12.92 35.50
C VAL A 427 -9.06 12.70 37.02
N ARG A 428 -8.46 13.63 37.78
CA ARG A 428 -8.42 13.53 39.25
C ARG A 428 -9.81 13.62 39.86
N GLU A 429 -10.66 14.51 39.37
CA GLU A 429 -12.05 14.65 39.83
C GLU A 429 -12.87 13.39 39.52
N GLU A 430 -12.73 12.81 38.32
CA GLU A 430 -13.38 11.54 37.98
C GLU A 430 -12.89 10.38 38.86
N LEU A 431 -11.59 10.30 39.10
CA LEU A 431 -11.00 9.27 39.95
C LEU A 431 -11.50 9.38 41.40
N GLN A 432 -11.61 10.61 41.92
CA GLN A 432 -12.17 10.86 43.26
C GLN A 432 -13.65 10.45 43.35
N ALA A 433 -14.45 10.74 42.33
CA ALA A 433 -15.85 10.33 42.30
C ALA A 433 -15.99 8.79 42.31
N ARG A 434 -15.20 8.08 41.50
CA ARG A 434 -15.20 6.61 41.48
C ARG A 434 -14.71 6.01 42.80
N LEU A 435 -13.72 6.64 43.44
CA LEU A 435 -13.24 6.20 44.76
C LEU A 435 -14.37 6.30 45.81
N GLN A 436 -15.09 7.43 45.84
CA GLN A 436 -16.22 7.63 46.75
C GLN A 436 -17.36 6.63 46.49
N GLU A 437 -17.64 6.32 45.23
CA GLU A 437 -18.65 5.31 44.86
C GLU A 437 -18.22 3.91 45.33
N SER A 438 -16.95 3.54 45.12
CA SER A 438 -16.39 2.28 45.61
C SER A 438 -16.40 2.18 47.14
N GLU A 439 -16.15 3.27 47.86
CA GLU A 439 -16.21 3.31 49.32
C GLU A 439 -17.63 3.13 49.83
N LYS A 440 -18.62 3.78 49.21
CA LYS A 440 -20.05 3.59 49.53
C LYS A 440 -20.48 2.14 49.31
N ALA A 441 -20.13 1.56 48.16
CA ALA A 441 -20.44 0.16 47.85
C ALA A 441 -19.81 -0.79 48.88
N ARG A 442 -18.57 -0.52 49.32
CA ARG A 442 -17.90 -1.29 50.37
C ARG A 442 -18.63 -1.19 51.71
N GLN A 443 -19.06 0.01 52.11
CA GLN A 443 -19.81 0.21 53.36
C GLN A 443 -21.17 -0.50 53.34
N GLU A 444 -21.88 -0.49 52.20
CA GLU A 444 -23.15 -1.21 52.05
C GLU A 444 -22.95 -2.73 52.10
N LEU A 445 -21.89 -3.24 51.46
CA LEU A 445 -21.59 -4.66 51.49
C LEU A 445 -21.23 -5.11 52.92
N GLN A 446 -20.49 -4.28 53.65
CA GLN A 446 -20.11 -4.55 55.04
C GLN A 446 -21.33 -4.54 55.98
N SER A 447 -22.28 -3.63 55.81
CA SER A 447 -23.51 -3.63 56.62
C SER A 447 -24.39 -4.86 56.36
N ARG A 448 -24.51 -5.30 55.10
CA ARG A 448 -25.21 -6.56 54.73
C ARG A 448 -24.52 -7.78 55.33
N PHE A 449 -23.19 -7.80 55.32
CA PHE A 449 -22.40 -8.86 55.95
C PHE A 449 -22.66 -8.91 57.47
N ASP A 450 -22.60 -7.77 58.16
CA ASP A 450 -22.87 -7.71 59.61
C ASP A 450 -24.30 -8.14 59.96
N GLU A 451 -25.29 -7.80 59.12
CA GLU A 451 -26.68 -8.24 59.31
C GLU A 451 -26.82 -9.77 59.15
N THR A 452 -26.13 -10.35 58.16
CA THR A 452 -26.14 -11.81 57.96
C THR A 452 -25.43 -12.55 59.08
N VAL A 453 -24.30 -12.02 59.58
CA VAL A 453 -23.62 -12.56 60.76
C VAL A 453 -24.54 -12.56 61.97
N LYS A 454 -25.20 -11.43 62.29
CA LYS A 454 -26.17 -11.37 63.40
C LYS A 454 -27.32 -12.36 63.26
N LYS A 455 -27.84 -12.55 62.04
CA LYS A 455 -28.88 -13.58 61.77
C LYS A 455 -28.37 -14.98 62.04
N LEU A 456 -27.14 -15.29 61.63
CA LEU A 456 -26.52 -16.60 61.88
C LEU A 456 -26.27 -16.83 63.38
N GLU A 457 -25.72 -15.86 64.10
CA GLU A 457 -25.52 -15.93 65.56
C GLU A 457 -26.83 -16.17 66.31
N SER A 458 -27.92 -15.49 65.90
CA SER A 458 -29.25 -15.70 66.48
C SER A 458 -29.82 -17.11 66.21
N ARG A 459 -29.42 -17.74 65.10
CA ARG A 459 -29.82 -19.12 64.77
C ARG A 459 -29.00 -20.13 65.55
N ILE A 460 -27.70 -19.90 65.69
CA ILE A 460 -26.79 -20.74 66.49
C ILE A 460 -27.26 -20.77 67.94
N THR A 461 -27.48 -19.60 68.56
CA THR A 461 -27.99 -19.52 69.95
C THR A 461 -29.37 -20.15 70.16
N LYS A 462 -30.24 -20.14 69.13
CA LYS A 462 -31.52 -20.87 69.18
C LYS A 462 -31.35 -22.39 69.09
N LEU A 463 -30.33 -22.86 68.38
CA LEU A 463 -30.00 -24.28 68.27
C LEU A 463 -29.33 -24.79 69.56
N GLU A 464 -28.45 -24.00 70.19
CA GLU A 464 -27.81 -24.36 71.47
C GLU A 464 -28.80 -24.45 72.64
N LYS A 465 -29.94 -23.75 72.56
CA LYS A 465 -31.01 -23.80 73.57
C LYS A 465 -31.99 -24.97 73.38
N LYS A 466 -31.97 -25.63 72.22
CA LYS A 466 -32.75 -26.84 71.93
C LYS A 466 -31.92 -28.07 72.24
#